data_AF-A0A7C2K4M8-F1
#
_entry.id   AF-A0A7C2K4M8-F1
#
_cell.length_a   1.000
_cell.length_b   1.000
_cell.length_c   1.000
_cell.angle_alpha   90.00
_cell.angle_beta   90.00
_cell.angle_gamma   90.00
#
_symmetry.space_group_name_H-M   'P 1'
#
loop_
_entity.id
_entity.type
_entity.pdbx_description
1 polymer ?
#
loop_
_entity_poly.entity_id
_entity_poly.type
_entity_poly.pdbx_seq_one_letter_code
_entity_poly.pdbx_strand_id
1 'polypeptide(L)' 'LSHPVIMSREYGIPCVAGTLEATKKIKTGQRIRVDGYQGVVYILDKE' A
#
# COMPACT_ATOMS: atom_id res chain seq x y z
N LEU A 1 -7.87 -14.56 3.55
CA LEU A 1 -8.20 -13.20 4.03
C LEU A 1 -7.20 -12.86 5.14
N SER A 2 -6.47 -11.75 5.03
CA SER A 2 -5.50 -11.33 6.06
C SER A 2 -6.06 -10.19 6.90
N HIS A 3 -5.58 -10.08 8.15
CA HIS A 3 -5.99 -9.04 9.10
C HIS A 3 -6.01 -7.61 8.51
N PRO A 4 -4.96 -7.11 7.82
CA PRO A 4 -4.96 -5.73 7.31
C PRO A 4 -6.01 -5.46 6.22
N VAL A 5 -6.40 -6.45 5.43
CA VAL A 5 -7.39 -6.28 4.36
C VAL A 5 -8.79 -6.11 4.93
N ILE A 6 -9.10 -6.80 6.03
CA ILE A 6 -10.39 -6.68 6.72
C ILE A 6 -10.51 -5.28 7.32
N MET A 7 -9.51 -4.87 8.12
CA MET A 7 -9.51 -3.53 8.74
C MET A 7 -9.63 -2.42 7.69
N SER A 8 -8.92 -2.54 6.56
CA SER A 8 -8.98 -1.51 5.51
C SER A 8 -10.39 -1.33 4.92
N ARG A 9 -11.17 -2.41 4.83
CA ARG A 9 -12.58 -2.35 4.37
C ARG A 9 -13.48 -1.72 5.43
N GLU A 10 -13.25 -2.01 6.70
CA GLU A 10 -14.01 -1.41 7.81
C GLU A 10 -13.76 0.10 7.92
N TYR A 11 -12.53 0.54 7.69
CA TYR A 11 -12.16 1.97 7.73
C TYR A 11 -12.38 2.72 6.42
N GLY A 12 -12.79 2.05 5.33
CA GLY A 12 -12.98 2.68 4.04
C GLY A 12 -11.69 3.25 3.42
N ILE A 13 -10.53 2.67 3.74
CA ILE A 13 -9.22 3.11 3.24
C ILE A 13 -8.68 2.14 2.17
N PRO A 14 -7.94 2.64 1.15
CA PRO A 14 -7.36 1.79 0.13
C PRO A 14 -6.26 0.89 0.70
N CYS A 15 -6.21 -0.36 0.25
CA CYS A 15 -5.23 -1.35 0.69
C CYS A 15 -4.76 -2.21 -0.48
N VAL A 16 -3.44 -2.44 -0.54
CA VAL A 16 -2.81 -3.41 -1.44
C VAL A 16 -1.98 -4.37 -0.59
N ALA A 17 -2.36 -5.64 -0.57
CA ALA A 17 -1.70 -6.69 0.21
C ALA A 17 -0.94 -7.65 -0.72
N GLY A 18 0.03 -8.39 -0.17
CA GLY A 18 0.82 -9.38 -0.94
C GLY A 18 1.93 -8.75 -1.80
N THR A 19 2.37 -7.54 -1.48
CA THR A 19 3.31 -6.74 -2.27
C THR A 19 4.78 -7.21 -2.25
N LEU A 20 5.06 -8.45 -1.82
CA LEU A 20 6.34 -9.19 -1.69
C LEU A 20 7.61 -8.43 -1.25
N GLU A 21 7.91 -7.30 -1.87
CA GLU A 21 9.07 -6.44 -1.69
C GLU A 21 8.75 -5.02 -1.18
N ALA A 22 7.49 -4.69 -0.88
CA ALA A 22 7.10 -3.31 -0.50
C ALA A 22 7.95 -2.73 0.64
N THR A 23 8.21 -3.50 1.70
CA THR A 23 9.04 -3.07 2.85
C THR A 23 10.52 -2.89 2.51
N LYS A 24 11.00 -3.50 1.42
CA LYS A 24 12.38 -3.32 0.93
C LYS A 24 12.51 -2.04 0.10
N LYS A 25 11.51 -1.76 -0.74
CA LYS A 25 11.47 -0.64 -1.70
C LYS A 25 11.04 0.68 -1.07
N ILE A 26 10.04 0.66 -0.19
CA ILE A 26 9.51 1.86 0.47
C ILE A 26 10.39 2.20 1.68
N LYS A 27 10.79 3.46 1.79
CA LYS A 27 11.57 4.02 2.90
C LYS A 27 10.71 4.94 3.76
N THR A 28 11.04 5.01 5.04
CA THR A 28 10.40 5.93 5.97
C THR A 28 10.50 7.36 5.47
N GLY A 29 9.40 8.11 5.53
CA GLY A 29 9.32 9.49 5.04
C GLY A 29 8.97 9.62 3.55
N GLN A 30 8.97 8.54 2.77
CA GLN A 30 8.56 8.59 1.37
C GLN A 30 7.06 8.79 1.21
N ARG A 31 6.69 9.70 0.32
CA ARG A 31 5.31 9.84 -0.15
C ARG A 31 4.99 8.76 -1.17
N ILE A 32 3.90 8.06 -0.93
CA ILE A 32 3.38 7.00 -1.80
C ILE A 32 1.91 7.25 -2.16
N ARG A 33 1.48 6.70 -3.29
CA ARG A 33 0.06 6.58 -3.66
C ARG A 33 -0.33 5.11 -3.69
N VAL A 34 -1.43 4.78 -3.04
CA VAL A 34 -1.99 3.42 -3.00
C VAL A 34 -3.27 3.41 -3.81
N ASP A 35 -3.30 2.62 -4.89
CA ASP A 35 -4.49 2.33 -5.68
C ASP A 35 -5.02 0.94 -5.33
N GLY A 36 -6.04 0.90 -4.48
CA GLY A 36 -6.68 -0.35 -4.05
C GLY A 36 -7.56 -1.00 -5.10
N TYR A 37 -7.92 -0.30 -6.19
CA TYR A 37 -8.73 -0.85 -7.28
C TYR A 37 -7.85 -1.58 -8.29
N GLN A 38 -6.75 -0.95 -8.72
CA GLN A 38 -5.77 -1.55 -9.62
C GLN A 38 -4.81 -2.52 -8.91
N GLY A 39 -4.71 -2.43 -7.58
CA GLY A 39 -3.76 -3.24 -6.80
C GLY A 39 -2.31 -2.75 -6.93
N VAL A 40 -2.11 -1.44 -7.12
CA VAL A 40 -0.78 -0.85 -7.42
C VAL A 40 -0.38 0.17 -6.35
N VAL A 41 0.90 0.20 -6.01
CA VAL A 41 1.50 1.22 -5.13
C VAL A 41 2.57 1.99 -5.91
N TYR A 42 2.43 3.31 -5.95
CA TYR A 42 3.35 4.23 -6.61
C TYR A 42 4.20 4.97 -5.57
N ILE A 43 5.52 5.02 -5.76
CA ILE A 43 6.42 5.87 -4.97
C ILE A 43 6.52 7.21 -5.70
N LEU A 44 6.14 8.30 -5.04
CA LEU A 44 6.03 9.63 -5.66
C LEU A 44 7.34 10.44 -5.54
N ASP A 45 8.14 10.19 -4.50
CA ASP A 45 9.36 10.93 -4.22
C ASP A 45 10.60 10.17 -4.74
N LYS A 46 10.64 9.91 -6.06
CA LYS A 46 11.85 9.40 -6.70
C LYS A 46 12.75 10.58 -7.08
N GLU A 47 13.72 10.88 -6.21
CA GLU A 47 14.97 11.57 -6.58
C GLU A 47 16.15 10.62 -6.31
#